data_AF-A0A7S3BE40-F1
#
_entry.id   AF-A0A7S3BE40-F1
#
_cell.length_a   1.000
_cell.length_b   1.000
_cell.length_c   1.000
_cell.angle_alpha   90.00
_cell.angle_beta   90.00
_cell.angle_gamma   90.00
#
_symmetry.space_group_name_H-M   'P 1'
#
loop_
_entity.id
_entity.type
_entity.pdbx_description
1 polymer ?
#
loop_
_entity_poly.entity_id
_entity_poly.type
_entity_poly.pdbx_seq_one_letter_code
_entity_poly.pdbx_strand_id
1 'polypeptide(L)'
;SLEGGYLTEAQAARSWMFRLTDWDVDPGQWELGLNTGSKTKHIMVWDRREGRLREEVIQKSVLLSLRALYGSKLGSLVKGSAVNAMLVAMSREYGKKKSSPASAKEIPRFIKVFASALDVAEWERPPEAYTSFNDWFTRKLKPGARPIAEADGAVVSAADCRLIAFPSVSEATRLWVKGRDFSLAGMLDSEELAKEMGKGASVIIFRLAPQDYHRFHFPVSGKLVEAREVGKQLFTVNPIAINSSVNVLCENKRAVCVIETPDKGKVAVVC
;
A
#
# COMPACT_ATOMS: atom_id res chain seq x y z
N SER A 1 -11.40 20.33 -30.89
CA SER A 1 -10.14 19.85 -31.46
C SER A 1 -9.10 19.79 -30.35
N LEU A 2 -8.65 18.59 -30.01
CA LEU A 2 -7.59 18.36 -29.02
C LEU A 2 -6.43 17.72 -29.79
N GLU A 3 -5.45 18.52 -30.16
CA GLU A 3 -4.18 18.06 -30.68
C GLU A 3 -3.25 17.80 -29.49
N GLY A 4 -2.98 16.53 -29.20
CA GLY A 4 -1.92 16.09 -28.30
C GLY A 4 -0.81 15.47 -29.14
N GLY A 5 0.41 16.00 -29.02
CA GLY A 5 1.56 15.63 -29.84
C GLY A 5 1.95 14.16 -29.73
N TYR A 6 1.99 13.47 -30.88
CA TYR A 6 2.62 12.16 -31.05
C TYR A 6 4.09 12.33 -31.45
N LEU A 7 4.95 11.45 -30.95
CA LEU A 7 6.34 11.29 -31.43
C LEU A 7 6.33 10.82 -32.90
N THR A 8 7.30 11.27 -33.69
CA THR A 8 7.40 10.93 -35.12
C THR A 8 8.02 9.54 -35.35
N GLU A 9 7.68 8.87 -36.46
CA GLU A 9 8.19 7.52 -36.82
C GLU A 9 9.72 7.43 -36.81
N ALA A 10 10.42 8.51 -37.12
CA ALA A 10 11.89 8.57 -37.07
C ALA A 10 12.45 8.42 -35.64
N GLN A 11 11.71 8.85 -34.60
CA GLN A 11 12.08 8.65 -33.19
C GLN A 11 11.77 7.22 -32.71
N ALA A 12 10.81 6.53 -33.35
CA ALA A 12 10.52 5.12 -33.11
C ALA A 12 11.52 4.17 -33.80
N ALA A 13 12.17 4.59 -34.89
CA ALA A 13 13.07 3.73 -35.68
C ALA A 13 14.42 3.40 -35.01
N ARG A 14 14.80 4.06 -33.90
CA ARG A 14 15.95 3.63 -33.07
C ARG A 14 15.61 2.47 -32.11
N SER A 15 14.39 1.94 -32.19
CA SER A 15 13.82 0.87 -31.36
C SER A 15 14.16 -0.56 -31.82
N TRP A 16 15.25 -0.80 -32.55
CA TRP A 16 15.63 -2.16 -32.95
C TRP A 16 16.21 -2.99 -31.77
N MET A 17 16.73 -2.32 -30.74
CA MET A 17 17.24 -2.95 -29.51
C MET A 17 16.13 -3.33 -28.50
N PHE A 18 14.87 -2.96 -28.76
CA PHE A 18 13.70 -3.27 -27.90
C PHE A 18 12.76 -4.34 -28.48
N ARG A 19 13.06 -4.92 -29.65
CA ARG A 19 12.18 -5.87 -30.37
C ARG A 19 12.11 -7.30 -29.80
N LEU A 20 12.59 -7.56 -28.58
CA LEU A 20 12.53 -8.88 -27.96
C LEU A 20 11.54 -9.00 -26.78
N THR A 21 10.81 -7.93 -26.42
CA THR A 21 9.94 -7.93 -25.22
C THR A 21 8.45 -7.77 -25.47
N ASP A 22 8.00 -7.59 -26.71
CA ASP A 22 6.61 -7.29 -27.04
C ASP A 22 5.88 -8.49 -27.65
N TRP A 23 5.85 -9.61 -26.94
CA TRP A 23 4.83 -10.63 -27.16
C TRP A 23 3.79 -10.52 -26.03
N ASP A 24 2.56 -10.20 -26.46
CA ASP A 24 1.29 -10.10 -25.72
C ASP A 24 0.98 -8.81 -24.96
N VAL A 25 0.69 -7.73 -25.70
CA VAL A 25 -0.25 -6.70 -25.22
C VAL A 25 -1.22 -6.31 -26.33
N ASP A 26 -2.48 -6.69 -26.18
CA ASP A 26 -3.62 -6.19 -26.96
C ASP A 26 -3.90 -4.72 -26.57
N PRO A 27 -4.03 -3.74 -27.49
CA PRO A 27 -4.07 -2.31 -27.16
C PRO A 27 -5.39 -1.79 -26.57
N GLY A 28 -6.32 -2.64 -26.15
CA GLY A 28 -7.72 -2.27 -25.96
C GLY A 28 -8.32 -2.29 -24.55
N GLN A 29 -7.67 -2.85 -23.54
CA GLN A 29 -8.31 -3.04 -22.21
C GLN A 29 -7.45 -2.52 -21.05
N TRP A 30 -7.65 -1.25 -20.71
CA TRP A 30 -7.18 -0.70 -19.43
C TRP A 30 -8.17 -1.11 -18.34
N GLU A 31 -7.99 -2.30 -17.77
CA GLU A 31 -8.80 -2.74 -16.62
C GLU A 31 -8.44 -1.94 -15.36
N LEU A 32 -9.45 -1.39 -14.69
CA LEU A 32 -9.32 -0.79 -13.36
C LEU A 32 -9.15 -1.90 -12.32
N GLY A 33 -8.01 -1.90 -11.61
CA GLY A 33 -7.76 -2.82 -10.49
C GLY A 33 -6.51 -3.69 -10.66
N LEU A 34 -6.20 -4.48 -9.62
CA LEU A 34 -5.00 -5.33 -9.50
C LEU A 34 -4.96 -6.52 -10.49
N ASN A 35 -5.63 -6.47 -11.64
CA ASN A 35 -5.49 -7.44 -12.74
C ASN A 35 -4.16 -7.27 -13.50
N THR A 36 -3.12 -6.94 -12.76
CA THR A 36 -1.77 -6.65 -13.21
C THR A 36 -0.85 -7.48 -12.34
N GLY A 37 -0.63 -8.74 -12.76
CA GLY A 37 0.25 -9.68 -12.05
C GLY A 37 1.68 -9.16 -11.94
N SER A 38 2.60 -10.03 -11.49
CA SER A 38 4.04 -9.75 -11.29
C SER A 38 4.79 -9.17 -12.51
N LYS A 39 4.14 -9.07 -13.68
CA LYS A 39 4.68 -8.54 -14.95
C LYS A 39 4.48 -7.03 -15.14
N THR A 40 3.55 -6.39 -14.44
CA THR A 40 3.18 -5.00 -14.79
C THR A 40 4.24 -4.01 -14.31
N LYS A 41 4.58 -3.04 -15.17
CA LYS A 41 5.62 -2.01 -14.92
C LYS A 41 5.09 -0.81 -14.12
N HIS A 42 3.78 -0.63 -14.08
CA HIS A 42 3.09 0.57 -13.61
C HIS A 42 1.93 0.18 -12.67
N ILE A 43 1.71 0.94 -11.61
CA ILE A 43 0.50 0.83 -10.77
C ILE A 43 -0.41 1.99 -11.17
N MET A 44 -1.60 1.68 -11.69
CA MET A 44 -2.59 2.70 -12.06
C MET A 44 -3.53 2.97 -10.89
N VAL A 45 -3.78 4.25 -10.61
CA VAL A 45 -4.64 4.72 -9.53
C VAL A 45 -5.64 5.70 -10.10
N TRP A 46 -6.92 5.53 -9.78
CA TRP A 46 -7.95 6.52 -10.10
C TRP A 46 -7.88 7.71 -9.14
N ASP A 47 -7.54 8.89 -9.66
CA ASP A 47 -7.59 10.13 -8.89
C ASP A 47 -9.03 10.65 -8.87
N ARG A 48 -9.67 10.54 -7.70
CA ARG A 48 -11.07 10.99 -7.52
C ARG A 48 -11.24 12.52 -7.60
N ARG A 49 -10.20 13.30 -7.29
CA ARG A 49 -10.29 14.77 -7.33
C ARG A 49 -10.21 15.27 -8.77
N GLU A 50 -9.38 14.62 -9.59
CA GLU A 50 -9.18 15.00 -10.99
C GLU A 50 -10.05 14.22 -11.97
N GLY A 51 -10.68 13.12 -11.54
CA GLY A 51 -11.52 12.28 -12.36
C GLY A 51 -10.75 11.56 -13.48
N ARG A 52 -9.49 11.16 -13.23
CA ARG A 52 -8.65 10.49 -14.24
C ARG A 52 -7.69 9.46 -13.64
N LEU A 53 -7.21 8.56 -14.48
CA LEU A 53 -6.15 7.62 -14.12
C LEU A 53 -4.80 8.35 -14.00
N ARG A 54 -4.06 8.02 -12.95
CA ARG A 54 -2.67 8.43 -12.71
C ARG A 54 -1.82 7.21 -12.44
N GLU A 55 -0.59 7.23 -12.96
CA GLU A 55 0.41 6.25 -12.57
C GLU A 55 0.98 6.62 -11.19
N GLU A 56 1.06 5.64 -10.29
CA GLU A 56 1.77 5.78 -9.03
C GLU A 56 3.27 5.71 -9.25
N VAL A 57 3.98 6.74 -8.78
CA VAL A 57 5.44 6.81 -8.85
C VAL A 57 6.05 5.75 -7.95
N ILE A 58 6.79 4.81 -8.55
CA ILE A 58 7.60 3.83 -7.83
C ILE A 58 9.06 4.07 -8.19
N GLN A 59 9.93 4.12 -7.18
CA GLN A 59 11.37 4.20 -7.44
C GLN A 59 11.83 2.93 -8.18
N LYS A 60 12.52 3.11 -9.32
CA LYS A 60 12.98 2.00 -10.17
C LYS A 60 13.82 0.97 -9.42
N SER A 61 14.66 1.42 -8.49
CA SER A 61 15.47 0.54 -7.62
C SER A 61 14.59 -0.39 -6.79
N VAL A 62 13.55 0.15 -6.16
CA VAL A 62 12.57 -0.63 -5.40
C VAL A 62 11.86 -1.64 -6.30
N LEU A 63 11.41 -1.21 -7.49
CA LEU A 63 10.75 -2.10 -8.44
C LEU A 63 11.64 -3.28 -8.87
N LEU A 64 12.92 -3.02 -9.17
CA LEU A 64 13.88 -4.06 -9.55
C LEU A 64 14.14 -5.04 -8.40
N SER A 65 14.34 -4.54 -7.18
CA SER A 65 14.52 -5.39 -5.99
C SER A 65 13.30 -6.29 -5.73
N LEU A 66 12.10 -5.73 -5.87
CA LEU A 66 10.85 -6.49 -5.72
C LEU A 66 10.73 -7.62 -6.75
N ARG A 67 11.09 -7.36 -8.00
CA ARG A 67 11.08 -8.39 -9.06
C ARG A 67 12.10 -9.49 -8.82
N ALA A 68 13.29 -9.14 -8.32
CA ALA A 68 14.31 -10.13 -8.00
C ALA A 68 13.82 -11.08 -6.88
N LEU A 69 13.23 -10.52 -5.82
CA LEU A 69 12.75 -11.26 -4.66
C LEU A 69 11.49 -12.08 -4.95
N TYR A 70 10.48 -11.48 -5.59
CA TYR A 70 9.14 -12.09 -5.71
C TYR A 70 8.78 -12.56 -7.12
N GLY A 71 9.55 -12.17 -8.14
CA GLY A 71 9.26 -12.46 -9.55
C GLY A 71 10.10 -13.57 -10.18
N SER A 72 11.15 -14.06 -9.52
CA SER A 72 12.02 -15.12 -10.04
C SER A 72 11.58 -16.52 -9.56
N LYS A 73 11.92 -17.59 -10.30
CA LYS A 73 11.67 -18.98 -9.87
C LYS A 73 12.39 -19.34 -8.55
N LEU A 74 13.44 -18.60 -8.17
CA LEU A 74 14.08 -18.68 -6.85
C LEU A 74 13.28 -17.99 -5.73
N GLY A 75 12.31 -17.14 -6.07
CA GLY A 75 11.42 -16.49 -5.10
C GLY A 75 10.56 -17.48 -4.30
N SER A 76 10.44 -18.74 -4.76
CA SER A 76 9.81 -19.83 -3.99
C SER A 76 10.58 -20.18 -2.70
N LEU A 77 11.87 -19.81 -2.59
CA LEU A 77 12.69 -19.95 -1.39
C LEU A 77 12.46 -18.84 -0.36
N VAL A 78 11.66 -17.81 -0.68
CA VAL A 78 11.36 -16.65 0.20
C VAL A 78 10.54 -17.04 1.45
N LYS A 79 9.98 -18.26 1.47
CA LYS A 79 9.22 -18.80 2.62
C LYS A 79 10.09 -19.42 3.74
N GLY A 80 11.42 -19.38 3.62
CA GLY A 80 12.33 -19.94 4.63
C GLY A 80 12.49 -19.04 5.87
N SER A 81 12.64 -19.66 7.05
CA SER A 81 12.94 -18.94 8.31
C SER A 81 14.19 -18.05 8.22
N ALA A 82 15.19 -18.48 7.44
CA ALA A 82 16.39 -17.70 7.15
C ALA A 82 16.10 -16.41 6.37
N VAL A 83 15.18 -16.45 5.40
CA VAL A 83 14.77 -15.26 4.63
C VAL A 83 14.01 -14.29 5.53
N ASN A 84 13.11 -14.77 6.39
CA ASN A 84 12.46 -13.90 7.36
C ASN A 84 13.46 -13.23 8.30
N ALA A 85 14.39 -14.01 8.86
CA ALA A 85 15.43 -13.47 9.74
C ALA A 85 16.27 -12.39 9.02
N MET A 86 16.61 -12.60 7.75
CA MET A 86 17.27 -11.61 6.90
C MET A 86 16.41 -10.35 6.71
N LEU A 87 15.14 -10.48 6.34
CA LEU A 87 14.22 -9.34 6.15
C LEU A 87 14.04 -8.54 7.45
N VAL A 88 13.91 -9.21 8.59
CA VAL A 88 13.85 -8.58 9.92
C VAL A 88 15.15 -7.83 10.23
N ALA A 89 16.31 -8.44 9.99
CA ALA A 89 17.60 -7.80 10.20
C ALA A 89 17.75 -6.55 9.30
N MET A 90 17.43 -6.67 8.01
CA MET A 90 17.46 -5.55 7.06
C MET A 90 16.50 -4.42 7.47
N SER A 91 15.27 -4.74 7.88
CA SER A 91 14.28 -3.76 8.32
C SER A 91 14.76 -3.01 9.56
N ARG A 92 15.36 -3.71 10.53
CA ARG A 92 15.92 -3.09 11.75
C ARG A 92 17.08 -2.17 11.42
N GLU A 93 18.01 -2.61 10.57
CA GLU A 93 19.17 -1.80 10.17
C GLU A 93 18.75 -0.57 9.36
N TYR A 94 17.82 -0.76 8.42
CA TYR A 94 17.23 0.34 7.67
C TYR A 94 16.52 1.34 8.60
N GLY A 95 15.73 0.86 9.57
CA GLY A 95 15.10 1.69 10.58
C GLY A 95 16.09 2.53 11.38
N LYS A 96 17.16 1.90 11.90
CA LYS A 96 18.25 2.61 12.61
C LYS A 96 18.89 3.69 11.74
N LYS A 97 19.21 3.35 10.48
CA LYS A 97 19.78 4.30 9.52
C LYS A 97 18.85 5.48 9.28
N LYS A 98 17.54 5.25 9.11
CA LYS A 98 16.53 6.30 8.87
C LYS A 98 16.15 7.11 10.10
N SER A 99 16.46 6.62 11.30
CA SER A 99 16.36 7.41 12.54
C SER A 99 17.63 8.20 12.84
N SER A 100 18.73 8.00 12.09
CA SER A 100 19.97 8.76 12.31
C SER A 100 19.84 10.22 11.81
N PRO A 101 20.51 11.20 12.43
CA PRO A 101 20.48 12.59 11.98
C PRO A 101 20.96 12.79 10.54
N ALA A 102 21.96 12.00 10.14
CA ALA A 102 22.51 12.03 8.78
C ALA A 102 21.47 11.68 7.70
N SER A 103 20.35 11.02 8.05
CA SER A 103 19.29 10.67 7.11
C SER A 103 18.38 11.86 6.75
N ALA A 104 18.37 12.94 7.54
CA ALA A 104 17.57 14.14 7.25
C ALA A 104 17.93 14.74 5.87
N LYS A 105 19.18 14.60 5.41
CA LYS A 105 19.63 15.03 4.07
C LYS A 105 18.90 14.36 2.91
N GLU A 106 18.20 13.25 3.16
CA GLU A 106 17.42 12.54 2.14
C GLU A 106 16.04 13.17 1.91
N ILE A 107 15.52 13.93 2.89
CA ILE A 107 14.19 14.54 2.85
C ILE A 107 14.00 15.42 1.61
N PRO A 108 14.89 16.40 1.29
CA PRO A 108 14.67 17.27 0.14
C PRO A 108 14.62 16.52 -1.20
N ARG A 109 15.45 15.49 -1.34
CA ARG A 109 15.44 14.62 -2.53
C ARG A 109 14.14 13.85 -2.63
N PHE A 110 13.64 13.31 -1.51
CA PHE A 110 12.39 12.58 -1.50
C PHE A 110 11.22 13.50 -1.87
N ILE A 111 11.15 14.70 -1.29
CA ILE A 111 10.14 15.72 -1.63
C ILE A 111 10.18 16.02 -3.13
N LYS A 112 11.36 16.23 -3.70
CA LYS A 112 11.51 16.49 -5.13
C LYS A 112 10.99 15.36 -6.01
N VAL A 113 11.23 14.09 -5.63
CA VAL A 113 10.77 12.92 -6.40
C VAL A 113 9.24 12.80 -6.38
N PHE A 114 8.61 13.16 -5.26
CA PHE A 114 7.16 13.03 -5.06
C PHE A 114 6.43 14.38 -5.00
N ALA A 115 7.00 15.42 -5.59
CA ALA A 115 6.50 16.80 -5.47
C ALA A 115 5.06 16.97 -5.98
N SER A 116 4.62 16.16 -6.95
CA SER A 116 3.24 16.17 -7.46
C SER A 116 2.21 15.54 -6.53
N ALA A 117 2.66 14.84 -5.48
CA ALA A 117 1.81 14.12 -4.53
C ALA A 117 1.96 14.62 -3.09
N LEU A 118 2.90 15.53 -2.84
CA LEU A 118 3.20 16.08 -1.52
C LEU A 118 2.85 17.56 -1.48
N ASP A 119 2.05 17.94 -0.50
CA ASP A 119 1.85 19.34 -0.14
C ASP A 119 2.59 19.65 1.16
N VAL A 120 3.68 20.42 1.05
CA VAL A 120 4.51 20.83 2.19
C VAL A 120 3.77 21.82 3.09
N ALA A 121 2.81 22.59 2.54
CA ALA A 121 2.05 23.58 3.29
C ALA A 121 1.11 22.94 4.32
N GLU A 122 0.75 21.67 4.15
CA GLU A 122 -0.10 20.92 5.09
C GLU A 122 0.63 20.46 6.35
N TRP A 123 1.97 20.49 6.39
CA TRP A 123 2.73 19.88 7.50
C TRP A 123 2.84 20.81 8.70
N GLU A 124 2.80 20.26 9.91
CA GLU A 124 2.90 21.03 11.16
C GLU A 124 4.25 21.76 11.28
N ARG A 125 5.31 21.19 10.72
CA ARG A 125 6.68 21.72 10.75
C ARG A 125 7.28 21.76 9.34
N PRO A 126 8.12 22.77 9.03
CA PRO A 126 8.81 22.84 7.75
C PRO A 126 9.85 21.70 7.59
N PRO A 127 10.26 21.34 6.35
CA PRO A 127 11.16 20.22 6.07
C PRO A 127 12.50 20.27 6.84
N GLU A 128 13.01 21.46 7.13
CA GLU A 128 14.31 21.68 7.78
C GLU A 128 14.26 21.40 9.29
N ALA A 129 13.06 21.36 9.89
CA ALA A 129 12.87 21.14 11.32
C ALA A 129 12.87 19.64 11.71
N TYR A 130 12.91 18.73 10.74
CA TYR A 130 12.93 17.29 11.01
C TYR A 130 14.37 16.81 11.25
N THR A 131 14.54 16.04 12.31
CA THR A 131 15.85 15.60 12.80
C THR A 131 16.36 14.34 12.10
N SER A 132 15.47 13.58 11.45
CA SER A 132 15.80 12.36 10.71
C SER A 132 14.75 12.07 9.64
N PHE A 133 15.03 11.14 8.75
CA PHE A 133 14.07 10.72 7.73
C PHE A 133 12.82 10.10 8.37
N ASN A 134 12.95 9.30 9.44
CA ASN A 134 11.81 8.70 10.14
C ASN A 134 10.95 9.72 10.89
N ASP A 135 11.58 10.76 11.47
CA ASP A 135 10.87 11.90 12.08
C ASP A 135 10.00 12.61 11.03
N TRP A 136 10.52 12.80 9.81
CA TRP A 136 9.75 13.34 8.67
C TRP A 136 8.72 12.35 8.09
N PHE A 137 9.05 11.06 8.01
CA PHE A 137 8.15 10.04 7.45
C PHE A 137 6.87 9.92 8.30
N THR A 138 7.01 10.10 9.62
CA THR A 138 5.91 10.15 10.60
C THR A 138 5.49 11.58 10.95
N ARG A 139 5.74 12.55 10.06
CA ARG A 139 5.32 13.95 10.21
C ARG A 139 3.86 14.07 10.61
N LYS A 140 3.52 15.14 11.34
CA LYS A 140 2.14 15.53 11.64
C LYS A 140 1.64 16.52 10.59
N LEU A 141 0.34 16.50 10.33
CA LEU A 141 -0.33 17.51 9.53
C LEU A 141 -0.87 18.61 10.44
N LYS A 142 -1.05 19.82 9.90
CA LYS A 142 -1.70 20.93 10.58
C LYS A 142 -3.14 20.58 10.94
N PRO A 143 -3.66 21.08 12.08
CA PRO A 143 -5.09 21.00 12.36
C PRO A 143 -5.93 21.52 11.18
N GLY A 144 -7.00 20.81 10.84
CA GLY A 144 -7.88 21.16 9.71
C GLY A 144 -7.39 20.71 8.32
N ALA A 145 -6.17 20.17 8.17
CA ALA A 145 -5.71 19.63 6.88
C ALA A 145 -6.54 18.43 6.40
N ARG A 146 -7.17 17.70 7.33
CA ARG A 146 -8.07 16.57 7.06
C ARG A 146 -9.33 16.73 7.90
N PRO A 147 -10.32 17.52 7.45
CA PRO A 147 -11.60 17.61 8.17
C PRO A 147 -12.29 16.25 8.17
N ILE A 148 -12.79 15.84 9.34
CA ILE A 148 -13.52 14.58 9.51
C ILE A 148 -14.97 14.85 9.12
N ALA A 149 -15.54 13.99 8.27
CA ALA A 149 -16.93 14.12 7.88
C ALA A 149 -17.86 13.81 9.07
N GLU A 150 -18.78 14.72 9.37
CA GLU A 150 -19.84 14.53 10.34
C GLU A 150 -21.09 14.05 9.60
N ALA A 151 -21.31 12.75 9.57
CA ALA A 151 -22.53 12.15 9.06
C ALA A 151 -22.92 10.95 9.93
N ASP A 152 -24.21 10.84 10.23
CA ASP A 152 -24.73 9.73 11.02
C ASP A 152 -24.41 8.40 10.33
N GLY A 153 -23.85 7.47 11.10
CA GLY A 153 -23.45 6.17 10.55
C GLY A 153 -22.23 6.19 9.63
N ALA A 154 -21.51 7.32 9.48
CA ALA A 154 -20.36 7.38 8.60
C ALA A 154 -19.18 6.52 9.09
N VAL A 155 -18.47 5.94 8.12
CA VAL A 155 -17.15 5.35 8.29
C VAL A 155 -16.19 6.25 7.50
N VAL A 156 -15.24 6.88 8.19
CA VAL A 156 -14.31 7.82 7.57
C VAL A 156 -13.04 7.12 7.08
N SER A 157 -12.30 7.76 6.19
CA SER A 157 -11.03 7.22 5.73
C SER A 157 -10.03 7.16 6.89
N ALA A 158 -9.44 5.99 7.13
CA ALA A 158 -8.44 5.80 8.17
C ALA A 158 -7.07 6.40 7.82
N ALA A 159 -6.78 6.61 6.54
CA ALA A 159 -5.48 7.09 6.07
C ALA A 159 -5.57 7.83 4.73
N ASP A 160 -4.54 8.64 4.45
CA ASP A 160 -4.23 9.09 3.10
C ASP A 160 -3.66 7.89 2.32
N CYS A 161 -4.36 7.41 1.30
CA CYS A 161 -4.05 6.12 0.71
C CYS A 161 -4.67 5.92 -0.68
N ARG A 162 -4.42 4.74 -1.23
CA ARG A 162 -5.18 4.16 -2.33
C ARG A 162 -6.24 3.25 -1.70
N LEU A 163 -7.49 3.67 -1.79
CA LEU A 163 -8.63 3.01 -1.17
C LEU A 163 -9.21 1.94 -2.09
N ILE A 164 -9.45 0.76 -1.54
CA ILE A 164 -10.27 -0.28 -2.17
C ILE A 164 -11.32 -0.73 -1.17
N ALA A 165 -12.58 -0.82 -1.60
CA ALA A 165 -13.68 -1.26 -0.77
C ALA A 165 -14.39 -2.44 -1.44
N PHE A 166 -14.71 -3.45 -0.64
CA PHE A 166 -15.50 -4.61 -1.03
C PHE A 166 -16.71 -4.69 -0.11
N PRO A 167 -17.91 -4.93 -0.65
CA PRO A 167 -19.11 -5.03 0.18
C PRO A 167 -19.11 -6.32 1.01
N SER A 168 -18.31 -7.33 0.64
CA SER A 168 -18.16 -8.56 1.41
C SER A 168 -16.72 -9.12 1.41
N VAL A 169 -16.40 -9.92 2.42
CA VAL A 169 -15.15 -10.70 2.53
C VAL A 169 -14.99 -11.68 1.35
N SER A 170 -16.10 -12.26 0.87
CA SER A 170 -16.10 -13.17 -0.27
C SER A 170 -15.61 -12.47 -1.55
N GLU A 171 -16.12 -11.26 -1.81
CA GLU A 171 -15.67 -10.46 -2.95
C GLU A 171 -14.24 -9.97 -2.81
N ALA A 172 -13.84 -9.55 -1.61
CA ALA A 172 -12.45 -9.17 -1.33
C ALA A 172 -11.48 -10.32 -1.64
N THR A 173 -11.79 -11.53 -1.16
CA THR A 173 -10.97 -12.73 -1.41
C THR A 173 -10.89 -13.04 -2.90
N ARG A 174 -12.03 -12.99 -3.61
CA ARG A 174 -12.12 -13.32 -5.03
C ARG A 174 -11.35 -12.34 -5.94
N LEU A 175 -11.41 -11.05 -5.63
CA LEU A 175 -10.93 -9.98 -6.52
C LEU A 175 -9.54 -9.46 -6.14
N TRP A 176 -9.19 -9.46 -4.85
CA TRP A 176 -7.96 -8.85 -4.35
C TRP A 176 -6.85 -9.86 -4.07
N VAL A 177 -7.20 -11.05 -3.60
CA VAL A 177 -6.22 -12.06 -3.18
C VAL A 177 -6.24 -13.24 -4.15
N LYS A 178 -5.55 -13.08 -5.27
CA LYS A 178 -5.31 -14.21 -6.20
C LYS A 178 -4.21 -15.11 -5.63
N GLY A 179 -4.55 -15.97 -4.67
CA GLY A 179 -3.57 -16.86 -4.05
C GLY A 179 -4.12 -17.58 -2.83
N ARG A 180 -3.93 -18.89 -2.79
CA ARG A 180 -4.70 -19.92 -2.06
C ARG A 180 -4.70 -19.87 -0.50
N ASP A 181 -4.16 -18.85 0.15
CA ASP A 181 -3.94 -18.89 1.62
C ASP A 181 -4.56 -17.72 2.41
N PHE A 182 -5.23 -16.76 1.77
CA PHE A 182 -5.93 -15.70 2.51
C PHE A 182 -7.20 -16.24 3.16
N SER A 183 -7.36 -15.96 4.45
CA SER A 183 -8.61 -16.16 5.17
C SER A 183 -8.83 -15.01 6.16
N LEU A 184 -10.09 -14.72 6.45
CA LEU A 184 -10.44 -13.74 7.48
C LEU A 184 -9.88 -14.17 8.85
N ALA A 185 -9.96 -15.46 9.18
CA ALA A 185 -9.36 -16.02 10.39
C ALA A 185 -7.86 -15.81 10.44
N GLY A 186 -7.16 -16.04 9.33
CA GLY A 186 -5.72 -15.81 9.22
C GLY A 186 -5.34 -14.34 9.30
N MET A 187 -6.16 -13.42 8.76
CA MET A 187 -5.93 -11.97 8.86
C MET A 187 -6.20 -11.45 10.26
N LEU A 188 -7.25 -11.94 10.93
CA LEU A 188 -7.59 -11.54 12.29
C LEU A 188 -6.77 -12.27 13.34
N ASP A 189 -6.15 -13.41 13.01
CA ASP A 189 -5.54 -14.34 13.98
C ASP A 189 -6.56 -14.82 15.04
N SER A 190 -7.80 -15.08 14.63
CA SER A 190 -8.87 -15.63 15.47
C SER A 190 -9.99 -16.21 14.62
N GLU A 191 -10.31 -17.48 14.87
CA GLU A 191 -11.43 -18.19 14.24
C GLU A 191 -12.78 -17.68 14.75
N GLU A 192 -12.86 -17.33 16.03
CA GLU A 192 -14.06 -16.84 16.71
C GLU A 192 -14.48 -15.48 16.13
N LEU A 193 -13.54 -14.53 16.08
CA LEU A 193 -13.80 -13.21 15.52
C LEU A 193 -14.10 -13.28 14.03
N ALA A 194 -13.42 -14.15 13.29
CA ALA A 194 -13.71 -14.36 11.87
C ALA A 194 -15.10 -14.97 11.64
N LYS A 195 -15.57 -15.88 12.49
CA LYS A 195 -16.95 -16.41 12.42
C LYS A 195 -17.99 -15.34 12.74
N GLU A 196 -17.71 -14.50 13.74
CA GLU A 196 -18.58 -13.38 14.12
C GLU A 196 -18.69 -12.36 12.97
N MET A 197 -17.56 -11.94 12.39
CA MET A 197 -17.52 -10.91 11.34
C MET A 197 -17.79 -11.46 9.93
N GLY A 198 -17.56 -12.75 9.68
CA GLY A 198 -17.62 -13.34 8.35
C GLY A 198 -19.00 -13.31 7.69
N LYS A 199 -20.06 -13.06 8.47
CA LYS A 199 -21.44 -12.90 7.96
C LYS A 199 -21.73 -11.43 7.68
N GLY A 200 -21.40 -10.99 6.47
CA GLY A 200 -21.83 -9.69 5.96
C GLY A 200 -20.91 -8.50 6.26
N ALA A 201 -19.71 -8.72 6.79
CA ALA A 201 -18.73 -7.64 6.90
C ALA A 201 -18.23 -7.17 5.54
N SER A 202 -18.21 -5.86 5.35
CA SER A 202 -17.47 -5.21 4.27
C SER A 202 -15.98 -5.13 4.61
N VAL A 203 -15.14 -5.10 3.58
CA VAL A 203 -13.68 -5.00 3.71
C VAL A 203 -13.22 -3.72 3.06
N ILE A 204 -12.46 -2.91 3.80
CA ILE A 204 -11.87 -1.67 3.29
C ILE A 204 -10.36 -1.76 3.45
N ILE A 205 -9.64 -1.60 2.34
CA ILE A 205 -8.18 -1.69 2.27
C ILE A 205 -7.63 -0.29 1.99
N PHE A 206 -6.80 0.20 2.92
CA PHE A 206 -6.09 1.46 2.81
C PHE A 206 -4.63 1.16 2.46
N ARG A 207 -4.23 1.25 1.17
CA ARG A 207 -2.83 1.04 0.77
C ARG A 207 -2.07 2.36 0.77
N LEU A 208 -1.18 2.55 1.74
CA LEU A 208 -0.32 3.72 1.83
C LEU A 208 0.92 3.54 0.95
N ALA A 209 1.17 4.50 0.07
CA ALA A 209 2.42 4.61 -0.68
C ALA A 209 3.48 5.38 0.14
N PRO A 210 4.78 5.28 -0.17
CA PRO A 210 5.84 5.92 0.59
C PRO A 210 5.68 7.44 0.77
N GLN A 211 5.06 8.13 -0.19
CA GLN A 211 4.82 9.57 -0.13
C GLN A 211 3.61 9.97 0.75
N ASP A 212 2.74 9.03 1.09
CA ASP A 212 1.52 9.35 1.82
C ASP A 212 1.82 9.79 3.27
N TYR A 213 0.78 10.19 4.00
CA TYR A 213 0.87 10.48 5.42
C TYR A 213 0.81 9.17 6.22
N HIS A 214 1.91 8.80 6.89
CA HIS A 214 2.08 7.50 7.57
C HIS A 214 1.63 7.50 9.03
N ARG A 215 0.57 8.24 9.35
CA ARG A 215 -0.20 8.03 10.58
C ARG A 215 -1.62 7.66 10.17
N PHE A 216 -2.10 6.54 10.67
CA PHE A 216 -3.47 6.10 10.47
C PHE A 216 -4.31 6.45 11.69
N HIS A 217 -5.61 6.63 11.45
CA HIS A 217 -6.61 7.04 12.41
C HIS A 217 -7.73 6.00 12.44
N PHE A 218 -8.48 5.94 13.54
CA PHE A 218 -9.63 5.06 13.61
C PHE A 218 -10.76 5.58 12.71
N PRO A 219 -11.36 4.72 11.86
CA PRO A 219 -12.38 5.13 10.90
C PRO A 219 -13.78 5.29 11.52
N VAL A 220 -13.95 4.91 12.79
CA VAL A 220 -15.23 4.92 13.52
C VAL A 220 -14.99 5.33 14.97
N SER A 221 -16.01 5.93 15.59
CA SER A 221 -16.07 6.13 17.04
C SER A 221 -16.56 4.85 17.73
N GLY A 222 -16.01 4.55 18.91
CA GLY A 222 -16.42 3.40 19.70
C GLY A 222 -15.45 3.09 20.83
N LYS A 223 -15.68 1.95 21.49
CA LYS A 223 -14.82 1.46 22.56
C LYS A 223 -13.82 0.45 22.00
N LEU A 224 -12.52 0.71 22.17
CA LEU A 224 -11.48 -0.29 21.90
C LEU A 224 -11.61 -1.41 22.93
N VAL A 225 -12.00 -2.61 22.49
CA VAL A 225 -12.17 -3.78 23.36
C VAL A 225 -11.05 -4.78 23.25
N GLU A 226 -10.27 -4.71 22.16
CA GLU A 226 -9.12 -5.56 21.97
C GLU A 226 -8.04 -4.86 21.14
N ALA A 227 -6.77 -5.08 21.49
CA ALA A 227 -5.61 -4.73 20.67
C ALA A 227 -4.52 -5.80 20.85
N ARG A 228 -4.11 -6.45 19.77
CA ARG A 228 -3.07 -7.50 19.78
C ARG A 228 -2.11 -7.36 18.60
N GLU A 229 -0.83 -7.65 18.83
CA GLU A 229 0.16 -7.82 17.76
C GLU A 229 0.21 -9.29 17.34
N VAL A 230 0.15 -9.54 16.03
CA VAL A 230 0.08 -10.89 15.44
C VAL A 230 0.98 -10.97 14.21
N GLY A 231 1.25 -12.17 13.72
CA GLY A 231 2.13 -12.39 12.57
C GLY A 231 3.63 -12.19 12.88
N LYS A 232 4.48 -12.61 11.94
CA LYS A 232 5.94 -12.70 12.15
C LYS A 232 6.78 -12.28 10.95
N GLN A 233 6.16 -12.20 9.77
CA GLN A 233 6.86 -11.91 8.52
C GLN A 233 6.91 -10.40 8.25
N LEU A 234 7.84 -9.97 7.40
CA LEU A 234 7.94 -8.58 6.92
C LEU A 234 8.01 -8.55 5.39
N PHE A 235 7.09 -9.27 4.74
CA PHE A 235 6.97 -9.19 3.29
C PHE A 235 6.46 -7.81 2.88
N THR A 236 6.87 -7.34 1.71
CA THR A 236 6.32 -6.10 1.15
C THR A 236 4.85 -6.26 0.75
N VAL A 237 4.06 -5.21 0.96
CA VAL A 237 2.66 -5.12 0.50
C VAL A 237 2.53 -4.54 -0.91
N ASN A 238 3.64 -4.47 -1.66
CA ASN A 238 3.58 -4.09 -3.06
C ASN A 238 2.76 -5.12 -3.86
N PRO A 239 1.94 -4.70 -4.85
CA PRO A 239 1.17 -5.61 -5.71
C PRO A 239 1.93 -6.80 -6.28
N ILE A 240 3.22 -6.65 -6.58
CA ILE A 240 4.06 -7.76 -7.07
C ILE A 240 4.13 -8.90 -6.05
N ALA A 241 4.26 -8.57 -4.76
CA ALA A 241 4.33 -9.56 -3.69
C ALA A 241 2.94 -10.09 -3.30
N ILE A 242 1.92 -9.22 -3.27
CA ILE A 242 0.51 -9.62 -3.03
C ILE A 242 0.06 -10.66 -4.07
N ASN A 243 0.47 -10.50 -5.34
CA ASN A 243 0.15 -11.40 -6.43
C ASN A 243 1.13 -12.58 -6.59
N SER A 244 1.98 -12.83 -5.59
CA SER A 244 2.92 -13.95 -5.57
C SER A 244 2.40 -15.11 -4.72
N SER A 245 3.22 -16.14 -4.49
CA SER A 245 2.83 -17.30 -3.68
C SER A 245 2.92 -17.06 -2.17
N VAL A 246 3.39 -15.90 -1.70
CA VAL A 246 3.49 -15.59 -0.26
C VAL A 246 2.19 -15.05 0.32
N ASN A 247 1.85 -15.46 1.55
CA ASN A 247 0.66 -15.00 2.25
C ASN A 247 0.93 -13.69 3.00
N VAL A 248 1.13 -12.61 2.23
CA VAL A 248 1.52 -11.29 2.76
C VAL A 248 0.54 -10.80 3.83
N LEU A 249 -0.77 -10.97 3.62
CA LEU A 249 -1.79 -10.34 4.47
C LEU A 249 -2.03 -11.09 5.79
N CYS A 250 -1.81 -12.41 5.84
CA CYS A 250 -2.04 -13.20 7.06
C CYS A 250 -0.74 -13.52 7.82
N GLU A 251 0.43 -13.52 7.17
CA GLU A 251 1.70 -13.87 7.84
C GLU A 251 2.50 -12.65 8.32
N ASN A 252 2.29 -11.49 7.70
CA ASN A 252 3.02 -10.28 8.11
C ASN A 252 2.68 -9.87 9.53
N LYS A 253 3.71 -9.33 10.21
CA LYS A 253 3.53 -8.63 11.47
C LYS A 253 2.52 -7.50 11.28
N ARG A 254 1.50 -7.49 12.13
CA ARG A 254 0.41 -6.51 12.12
C ARG A 254 -0.21 -6.38 13.50
N ALA A 255 -0.97 -5.33 13.73
CA ALA A 255 -1.82 -5.17 14.91
C ALA A 255 -3.29 -5.32 14.51
N VAL A 256 -4.05 -6.03 15.34
CA VAL A 256 -5.51 -6.19 15.20
C VAL A 256 -6.15 -5.46 16.37
N CYS A 257 -6.94 -4.43 16.05
CA CYS A 257 -7.70 -3.64 16.99
C CYS A 257 -9.19 -3.87 16.75
N VAL A 258 -9.95 -4.23 17.79
CA VAL A 258 -11.40 -4.42 17.71
C VAL A 258 -12.10 -3.30 18.45
N ILE A 259 -12.98 -2.61 17.74
CA ILE A 259 -13.76 -1.48 18.23
C ILE A 259 -15.22 -1.89 18.28
N GLU A 260 -15.84 -1.83 19.45
CA GLU A 260 -17.28 -1.91 19.59
C GLU A 260 -17.90 -0.54 19.32
N THR A 261 -18.78 -0.50 18.34
CA THR A 261 -19.50 0.71 17.94
C THR A 261 -20.97 0.61 18.38
N PRO A 262 -21.64 1.73 18.68
CA PRO A 262 -23.06 1.71 19.04
C PRO A 262 -23.99 1.23 17.91
N ASP A 263 -23.61 1.47 16.65
CA ASP A 263 -24.50 1.36 15.49
C ASP A 263 -24.01 0.43 14.37
N LYS A 264 -22.73 0.03 14.36
CA LYS A 264 -22.11 -0.81 13.30
C LYS A 264 -21.63 -2.17 13.81
N GLY A 265 -21.93 -2.51 15.06
CA GLY A 265 -21.38 -3.69 15.72
C GLY A 265 -19.87 -3.57 15.93
N LYS A 266 -19.15 -4.69 15.75
CA LYS A 266 -17.68 -4.71 15.88
C LYS A 266 -17.00 -4.31 14.57
N VAL A 267 -16.02 -3.42 14.67
CA VAL A 267 -15.14 -3.03 13.57
C VAL A 267 -13.72 -3.47 13.92
N ALA A 268 -13.15 -4.34 13.09
CA ALA A 268 -11.74 -4.73 13.20
C ALA A 268 -10.89 -3.82 12.30
N VAL A 269 -9.90 -3.17 12.89
CA VAL A 269 -8.88 -2.37 12.21
C VAL A 269 -7.57 -3.14 12.27
N VAL A 270 -6.99 -3.42 11.10
CA VAL A 270 -5.75 -4.20 10.96
C VAL A 270 -4.69 -3.33 10.31
N CYS A 271 -3.53 -3.17 10.97
CA CYS A 271 -2.43 -2.32 10.49
C CYS A 271 -1.05 -2.98 10.56
#